data_AF-Q4SX11-F1
#
_entry.id   AF-Q4SX11-F1
#
_cell.length_a   1.000
_cell.length_b   1.000
_cell.length_c   1.000
_cell.angle_alpha   90.00
_cell.angle_beta   90.00
_cell.angle_gamma   90.00
#
_symmetry.space_group_name_H-M   'P 1'
#
loop_
_entity.id
_entity.type
_entity.pdbx_description
1 polymer ?
#
loop_
_entity_poly.entity_id
_entity_poly.type
_entity_poly.pdbx_seq_one_letter_code
_entity_poly.pdbx_strand_id
1 'polypeptide(L)' 'RERVVNTSRPGEMQVTIQNLMPDTKYRFRVLAHNSNGQGESSAAARVATQAE' A
#
# COMPACT_ATOMS: atom_id res chain seq x y z
N ARG A 1 -11.30 3.27 -6.89
CA ARG A 1 -11.21 4.03 -5.62
C ARG A 1 -9.88 3.70 -4.97
N GLU A 2 -9.09 4.69 -4.57
CA GLU A 2 -7.83 4.47 -3.84
C GLU A 2 -8.14 4.02 -2.41
N ARG A 3 -7.41 3.01 -1.90
CA ARG A 3 -7.52 2.52 -0.52
C ARG A 3 -6.21 2.84 0.20
N VAL A 4 -6.31 3.51 1.35
CA VAL A 4 -5.18 3.84 2.22
C VAL A 4 -5.17 2.90 3.42
N VAL A 5 -3.99 2.37 3.76
CA VAL A 5 -3.75 1.54 4.95
C VAL A 5 -2.58 2.16 5.71
N ASN A 6 -2.80 2.52 6.97
CA ASN A 6 -1.78 3.13 7.82
C ASN A 6 -0.97 2.04 8.54
N THR A 7 0.35 2.14 8.49
CA THR A 7 1.27 1.42 9.37
C THR A 7 1.69 2.37 10.49
N SER A 8 1.16 2.19 11.69
CA SER A 8 1.35 3.13 12.81
C SER A 8 2.30 2.63 13.89
N ARG A 9 2.84 1.41 13.76
CA ARG A 9 3.66 0.80 14.80
C ARG A 9 5.15 1.07 14.56
N PRO A 10 5.86 1.63 15.55
CA PRO A 10 7.30 1.82 15.47
C PRO A 10 8.02 0.50 15.14
N GLY A 11 8.85 0.50 14.10
CA GLY A 11 9.62 -0.67 13.67
C GLY A 11 8.92 -1.62 12.69
N GLU A 12 7.62 -1.47 12.44
CA GLU A 12 6.96 -2.22 11.37
C GLU A 12 7.31 -1.63 9.99
N MET A 13 8.02 -2.40 9.18
CA MET A 13 8.40 -2.02 7.80
C MET A 13 7.58 -2.74 6.72
N GLN A 14 6.58 -3.51 7.14
CA GLN A 14 5.77 -4.35 6.24
C GLN A 14 4.30 -4.24 6.57
N VAL A 15 3.46 -4.37 5.54
CA VAL A 15 2.01 -4.41 5.67
C VAL A 15 1.42 -5.39 4.68
N THR A 16 0.44 -6.17 5.13
CA THR A 16 -0.28 -7.12 4.27
C THR A 16 -1.60 -6.52 3.84
N ILE A 17 -1.78 -6.41 2.52
CA ILE A 17 -3.00 -5.87 1.92
C ILE A 17 -3.93 -7.03 1.55
N GLN A 18 -5.03 -7.18 2.29
CA GLN A 18 -5.96 -8.30 2.17
C GLN A 18 -7.21 -7.94 1.35
N ASN A 19 -8.02 -8.96 1.02
CA ASN A 19 -9.29 -8.84 0.30
C ASN A 19 -9.12 -8.14 -1.06
N LEU A 20 -8.08 -8.53 -1.79
CA LEU A 20 -7.90 -8.15 -3.18
C LEU A 20 -8.67 -9.11 -4.06
N MET A 21 -9.23 -8.62 -5.16
CA MET A 21 -9.90 -9.49 -6.13
C MET A 21 -8.86 -10.38 -6.81
N PRO A 22 -9.16 -11.67 -7.05
CA PRO A 22 -8.33 -12.54 -7.88
C PRO A 22 -8.16 -11.97 -9.30
N ASP A 23 -7.14 -12.43 -10.01
CA ASP A 23 -6.84 -12.05 -11.40
C ASP A 23 -6.94 -10.54 -11.70
N THR A 24 -6.46 -9.72 -10.76
CA THR A 24 -6.59 -8.26 -10.82
C THR A 24 -5.25 -7.58 -10.62
N LYS A 25 -4.94 -6.61 -11.49
CA LYS A 25 -3.72 -5.80 -11.43
C LYS A 25 -3.91 -4.59 -10.51
N TYR A 26 -3.10 -4.53 -9.45
CA TYR A 26 -3.07 -3.42 -8.51
C TYR A 26 -1.81 -2.58 -8.65
N ARG A 27 -1.93 -1.31 -8.25
CA ARG A 27 -0.83 -0.36 -8.09
C ARG A 27 -0.74 0.05 -6.63
N PHE A 28 0.41 -0.14 -6.02
CA PHE A 28 0.69 0.24 -4.64
C PHE A 28 1.72 1.35 -4.59
N ARG A 29 1.50 2.32 -3.69
CA ARG A 29 2.45 3.38 -3.37
C ARG A 29 2.48 3.55 -1.86
N VAL A 30 3.64 3.91 -1.33
CA VAL A 30 3.84 4.21 0.09
C VAL A 30 4.07 5.71 0.21
N LEU A 31 3.44 6.34 1.20
CA LEU A 31 3.69 7.73 1.56
C LEU A 31 4.14 7.78 3.01
N ALA A 32 5.19 8.55 3.29
CA ALA A 32 5.56 8.87 4.66
C ALA A 32 4.54 9.87 5.23
N HIS A 33 4.18 9.72 6.51
CA HIS A 33 3.31 10.66 7.20
C HIS A 33 3.91 11.02 8.57
N ASN A 34 3.99 12.32 8.89
CA ASN A 34 4.38 12.82 10.20
C ASN A 34 3.45 13.96 10.64
N SER A 35 3.78 14.67 11.73
CA SER A 35 2.97 15.80 12.23
C SER A 35 2.83 16.96 11.25
N ASN A 36 3.74 17.08 10.28
CA ASN A 36 3.69 18.09 9.22
C ASN A 36 2.91 17.62 7.98
N GLY A 37 2.39 16.39 7.98
CA GLY A 37 1.55 15.83 6.92
C GLY A 37 2.22 14.72 6.12
N GLN A 38 1.74 14.54 4.88
CA GLN A 38 2.21 13.52 3.94
C GLN A 38 3.45 14.00 3.17
N GLY A 39 4.48 13.16 3.12
CA GLY A 39 5.64 13.34 2.25
C GLY A 39 5.39 12.82 0.82
N GLU A 40 6.45 12.83 0.02
CA GLU A 40 6.41 12.29 -1.34
C GLU A 40 6.06 10.80 -1.37
N SER A 41 5.38 10.39 -2.44
CA SER A 41 5.06 8.98 -2.65
C SER A 41 6.24 8.23 -3.25
N SER A 42 6.41 6.97 -2.85
CA SER A 42 7.29 6.03 -3.51
C SER A 42 6.92 5.83 -4.99
N ALA A 43 7.85 5.23 -5.76
CA ALA A 43 7.49 4.65 -7.04
C ALA A 43 6.35 3.63 -6.89
N ALA A 44 5.50 3.54 -7.91
CA ALA A 44 4.35 2.63 -7.89
C ALA A 44 4.79 1.19 -8.17
N ALA A 45 4.52 0.29 -7.23
CA ALA A 45 4.67 -1.14 -7.43
C ALA A 45 3.43 -1.70 -8.15
N ARG A 46 3.63 -2.45 -9.24
CA ARG A 46 2.55 -3.11 -9.99
C ARG A 46 2.56 -4.60 -9.67
N VAL A 47 1.43 -5.13 -9.20
CA VAL A 47 1.31 -6.53 -8.79
C VAL A 47 0.00 -7.08 -9.33
N ALA A 48 0.04 -8.31 -9.86
CA ALA A 48 -1.15 -9.08 -10.22
C ALA A 48 -1.45 -10.08 -9.11
N THR A 49 -2.71 -10.18 -8.71
CA THR A 49 -3.18 -11.28 -7.86
C THR A 49 -3.28 -12.57 -8.66
N GLN A 50 -3.17 -13.70 -7.96
CA GLN A 50 -3.33 -15.02 -8.57
C GLN A 50 -4.79 -15.23 -9.02
N ALA A 51 -4.98 -16.13 -9.98
CA ALA A 51 -6.30 -16.70 -10.27
C ALA A 51 -6.72 -17.65 -9.12
N GLU A 52 -8.01 -17.97 -9.03
CA GLU A 52 -8.52 -19.01 -8.13
C GLU A 52 -8.03 -20.43 -8.51
#